data_AF-A0A7C5QM53-F1
#
_entry.id   AF-A0A7C5QM53-F1
#
_cell.length_a   1.000
_cell.length_b   1.000
_cell.length_c   1.000
_cell.angle_alpha   90.00
_cell.angle_beta   90.00
_cell.angle_gamma   90.00
#
_symmetry.space_group_name_H-M   'P 1'
#
loop_
_entity.id
_entity.type
_entity.pdbx_description
1 polymer ?
#
loop_
_entity_poly.entity_id
_entity_poly.type
_entity_poly.pdbx_seq_one_letter_code
_entity_poly.pdbx_strand_id
1 'polypeptide(L)'
;MKIALVLTDSSLECERAFRMLAECARAFSAEVSVHVILEDLYRLQSAGISLGIPLPPDTVGSAKEKAGEKVRRLWRRATGSEEAEVETHLTVGELMSEVRRFTGEKAPDMIVWGCVGTGDLCRILEEIDIPSLIIK
;
A
#
# COMPACT_ATOMS: atom_id res chain seq x y z
N MET A 1 15.06 -3.88 11.45
CA MET A 1 14.80 -3.12 10.21
C MET A 1 13.33 -3.20 9.90
N LYS A 2 12.70 -2.08 9.54
CA LYS A 2 11.28 -1.96 9.18
C LYS A 2 11.16 -1.69 7.69
N ILE A 3 10.40 -2.51 6.99
CA ILE A 3 10.20 -2.38 5.55
C ILE A 3 8.70 -2.27 5.26
N ALA A 4 8.31 -1.18 4.62
CA ALA A 4 6.92 -0.97 4.22
C ALA A 4 6.75 -1.26 2.74
N LEU A 5 5.78 -2.10 2.37
CA LEU A 5 5.29 -2.22 1.00
C LEU A 5 4.16 -1.21 0.79
N VAL A 6 4.30 -0.32 -0.19
CA VAL A 6 3.25 0.62 -0.58
C VAL A 6 2.59 0.17 -1.89
N LEU A 7 1.27 0.10 -1.87
CA LEU A 7 0.40 -0.25 -2.99
C LEU A 7 -0.73 0.78 -3.14
N THR A 8 -1.27 0.90 -4.34
CA THR A 8 -2.51 1.63 -4.64
C THR A 8 -3.65 0.66 -4.95
N ASP A 9 -4.89 1.13 -5.09
CA ASP A 9 -6.02 0.30 -5.56
C ASP A 9 -5.67 -0.43 -6.87
N SER A 10 -5.05 0.33 -7.77
CA SER A 10 -4.69 -0.09 -9.13
C SER A 10 -3.51 -1.08 -9.17
N SER A 11 -2.69 -1.12 -8.12
CA SER A 11 -1.49 -1.96 -8.07
C SER A 11 -1.60 -3.15 -7.09
N LEU A 12 -2.77 -3.37 -6.50
CA LEU A 12 -3.00 -4.37 -5.45
C LEU A 12 -2.69 -5.82 -5.88
N GLU A 13 -2.72 -6.15 -7.18
CA GLU A 13 -2.36 -7.50 -7.71
C GLU A 13 -0.84 -7.69 -7.93
N CYS A 14 0.02 -6.76 -7.51
CA CYS A 14 1.46 -6.80 -7.79
C CYS A 14 2.19 -7.92 -7.02
N GLU A 15 2.03 -9.18 -7.44
CA GLU A 15 2.62 -10.37 -6.80
C GLU A 15 4.13 -10.24 -6.61
N ARG A 16 4.82 -9.63 -7.57
CA ARG A 16 6.27 -9.45 -7.54
C ARG A 16 6.71 -8.63 -6.34
N ALA A 17 5.92 -7.61 -5.95
CA ALA A 17 6.22 -6.78 -4.80
C ALA A 17 6.06 -7.55 -3.48
N PHE A 18 5.04 -8.41 -3.37
CA PHE A 18 4.87 -9.30 -2.22
C PHE A 18 6.03 -10.29 -2.09
N ARG A 19 6.47 -10.90 -3.21
CA ARG A 19 7.63 -11.82 -3.20
C ARG A 19 8.90 -11.10 -2.76
N MET A 20 9.16 -9.91 -3.30
CA MET A 20 10.30 -9.09 -2.88
C MET A 20 10.23 -8.74 -1.40
N LEU A 21 9.07 -8.31 -0.90
CA LEU A 21 8.89 -8.03 0.53
C LEU A 21 9.19 -9.26 1.40
N ALA A 22 8.72 -10.44 1.01
CA ALA A 22 8.98 -11.70 1.70
C ALA A 22 10.47 -12.12 1.65
N GLU A 23 11.15 -11.85 0.54
CA GLU A 23 12.60 -12.03 0.43
C GLU A 23 13.36 -11.09 1.35
N CYS A 24 13.01 -9.80 1.39
CA CYS A 24 13.62 -8.84 2.29
C CYS A 24 13.35 -9.18 3.76
N ALA A 25 12.12 -9.60 4.10
CA ALA A 25 11.76 -10.04 5.45
C ALA A 25 12.70 -11.16 5.94
N ARG A 26 12.96 -12.16 5.08
CA ARG A 26 13.85 -13.28 5.42
C ARG A 26 15.33 -12.89 5.42
N ALA A 27 15.79 -12.15 4.41
CA ALA A 27 17.19 -11.81 4.24
C ALA A 27 17.71 -10.87 5.34
N PHE A 28 16.85 -9.96 5.81
CA PHE A 28 17.23 -8.93 6.78
C PHE A 28 16.59 -9.13 8.16
N SER A 29 15.86 -10.24 8.37
CA SER A 29 15.03 -10.44 9.56
C SER A 29 14.17 -9.21 9.86
N ALA A 30 13.56 -8.64 8.82
CA ALA A 30 12.88 -7.37 8.88
C ALA A 30 11.44 -7.51 9.38
N GLU A 31 11.00 -6.53 10.16
CA GLU A 31 9.59 -6.29 10.45
C GLU A 31 8.96 -5.67 9.19
N VAL A 32 7.85 -6.24 8.72
CA VAL A 32 7.23 -5.82 7.46
C VAL A 32 5.79 -5.39 7.65
N SER A 33 5.41 -4.31 6.97
CA SER A 33 4.04 -3.82 6.89
C SER A 33 3.63 -3.60 5.43
N VAL A 34 2.32 -3.70 5.17
CA VAL A 34 1.73 -3.40 3.86
C VAL A 34 0.78 -2.22 4.00
N HIS A 35 1.09 -1.14 3.29
CA HIS A 35 0.28 0.06 3.20
C HIS A 35 -0.43 0.08 1.84
N VAL A 36 -1.76 0.02 1.89
CA VAL A 36 -2.60 0.15 0.71
C VAL A 36 -3.31 1.49 0.78
N ILE A 37 -3.05 2.33 -0.22
CA ILE A 37 -3.67 3.64 -0.35
C ILE A 37 -4.76 3.55 -1.41
N LEU A 38 -6.00 3.74 -0.97
CA LEU A 38 -7.18 3.65 -1.81
C LEU A 38 -7.49 5.03 -2.43
N GLU A 39 -6.65 5.45 -3.36
CA GLU A 39 -6.70 6.75 -4.03
C GLU A 39 -7.86 6.85 -5.02
N ASP A 40 -8.16 5.79 -5.77
CA ASP A 40 -9.29 5.80 -6.72
C ASP A 40 -10.62 5.94 -5.96
N LEU A 41 -10.73 5.29 -4.80
CA LEU A 41 -11.87 5.44 -3.90
C LEU A 41 -11.96 6.87 -3.34
N TYR A 42 -10.83 7.47 -2.97
CA TYR A 42 -10.79 8.87 -2.52
C TYR A 42 -11.24 9.85 -3.62
N ARG A 43 -10.79 9.64 -4.86
CA ARG A 43 -11.22 10.42 -6.03
C ARG A 43 -12.72 10.25 -6.29
N LEU A 44 -13.24 9.03 -6.16
CA LEU A 44 -14.66 8.74 -6.29
C LEU A 44 -15.51 9.46 -5.23
N GLN A 45 -15.05 9.48 -3.97
CA GLN A 45 -15.72 10.25 -2.91
C GLN A 45 -15.75 11.74 -3.21
N SER A 46 -14.62 12.29 -3.63
CA SER A 46 -14.50 13.71 -3.98
C SER A 46 -15.40 14.08 -5.17
N ALA A 47 -15.48 13.21 -6.19
CA ALA A 47 -16.38 13.38 -7.32
C ALA A 47 -17.85 13.25 -6.92
N GLY A 48 -18.21 12.30 -6.06
CA GLY A 48 -19.57 12.11 -5.57
C GLY A 48 -20.09 13.35 -4.82
N ILE A 49 -19.26 13.96 -3.97
CA ILE A 49 -19.58 15.24 -3.30
C ILE A 49 -19.79 16.35 -4.34
N SER A 50 -18.89 16.45 -5.33
CA SER A 50 -18.93 17.51 -6.35
C SER A 50 -20.13 17.40 -7.29
N LEU A 51 -20.56 16.17 -7.60
CA LEU A 51 -21.65 15.88 -8.53
C LEU A 51 -23.00 15.66 -7.83
N GLY A 52 -23.05 15.68 -6.49
CA GLY A 52 -24.26 15.41 -5.72
C GLY A 52 -24.75 13.96 -5.83
N ILE A 53 -23.87 13.03 -6.20
CA ILE A 53 -24.19 11.61 -6.31
C ILE A 53 -23.72 10.93 -5.01
N PRO A 54 -24.65 10.49 -4.14
CA PRO A 54 -24.26 9.86 -2.89
C PRO A 54 -23.62 8.51 -3.17
N LEU A 55 -22.45 8.28 -2.57
CA LEU A 55 -21.89 6.94 -2.49
C LEU A 55 -22.66 6.12 -1.45
N PRO A 56 -22.89 4.82 -1.71
CA PRO A 56 -23.43 3.93 -0.70
C PRO A 56 -22.59 4.01 0.59
N PRO A 57 -23.22 4.04 1.78
CA PRO A 57 -22.52 4.23 3.05
C PRO A 57 -21.46 3.15 3.31
N ASP A 58 -21.65 1.94 2.78
CA ASP A 58 -20.76 0.80 3.02
C ASP A 58 -19.62 0.68 1.99
N THR A 59 -19.57 1.52 0.95
CA THR A 59 -18.57 1.39 -0.12
C THR A 59 -17.14 1.38 0.40
N VAL A 60 -16.83 2.24 1.37
CA VAL A 60 -15.48 2.32 1.96
C VAL A 60 -15.15 1.08 2.77
N GLY A 61 -16.08 0.63 3.62
CA GLY A 61 -15.90 -0.56 4.46
C GLY A 61 -15.64 -1.79 3.59
N SER A 62 -16.52 -2.03 2.60
CA SER A 62 -16.38 -3.15 1.68
C SER A 62 -15.11 -3.09 0.83
N ALA A 63 -14.67 -1.89 0.41
CA ALA A 63 -13.43 -1.75 -0.34
C ALA A 63 -12.20 -2.10 0.52
N LYS A 64 -12.14 -1.61 1.77
CA LYS A 64 -11.07 -1.94 2.70
C LYS A 64 -11.05 -3.43 3.04
N GLU A 65 -12.19 -4.04 3.27
CA GLU A 65 -12.31 -5.47 3.55
C GLU A 65 -11.75 -6.31 2.39
N LYS A 66 -12.24 -6.07 1.16
CA LYS A 66 -11.76 -6.76 -0.04
C LYS A 66 -10.26 -6.59 -0.28
N ALA A 67 -9.76 -5.36 -0.10
CA ALA A 67 -8.34 -5.09 -0.25
C ALA A 67 -7.51 -5.80 0.83
N GLY A 68 -7.97 -5.81 2.08
CA GLY A 68 -7.32 -6.53 3.19
C GLY A 68 -7.28 -8.05 2.97
N GLU A 69 -8.38 -8.67 2.56
CA GLU A 69 -8.41 -10.10 2.22
C GLU A 69 -7.41 -10.44 1.12
N LYS A 70 -7.35 -9.60 0.10
CA LYS A 70 -6.44 -9.78 -1.03
C LYS A 70 -4.97 -9.63 -0.62
N VAL A 71 -4.64 -8.64 0.21
CA VAL A 71 -3.28 -8.49 0.79
C VAL A 71 -2.90 -9.76 1.55
N ARG A 72 -3.76 -10.26 2.45
CA ARG A 72 -3.48 -11.49 3.21
C ARG A 72 -3.25 -12.68 2.28
N ARG A 73 -4.11 -12.86 1.28
CA ARG A 73 -3.98 -13.96 0.30
C ARG A 73 -2.67 -13.89 -0.48
N LEU A 74 -2.30 -12.71 -0.97
CA LEU A 74 -1.05 -12.52 -1.72
C LEU A 74 0.18 -12.70 -0.83
N TRP A 75 0.11 -12.25 0.42
CA TRP A 75 1.17 -12.45 1.40
C TRP A 75 1.42 -13.93 1.70
N ARG A 76 0.37 -14.70 2.02
CA ARG A 76 0.46 -16.16 2.24
C ARG A 76 1.06 -16.88 1.05
N ARG A 77 0.67 -16.48 -0.16
CA ARG A 77 1.24 -17.04 -1.40
C ARG A 77 2.72 -16.69 -1.58
N ALA A 78 3.13 -15.47 -1.20
CA ALA A 78 4.52 -15.03 -1.30
C ALA A 78 5.43 -15.71 -0.26
N THR A 79 4.92 -15.98 0.94
CA THR A 79 5.66 -16.67 2.01
C THR A 79 5.58 -18.19 1.91
N GLY A 80 4.57 -18.72 1.22
CA GLY A 80 4.30 -20.16 1.13
C GLY A 80 3.69 -20.75 2.41
N SER A 81 3.11 -19.91 3.28
CA SER A 81 2.52 -20.33 4.55
C SER A 81 1.11 -19.76 4.70
N GLU A 82 0.13 -20.64 4.98
CA GLU A 82 -1.27 -20.26 5.24
C GLU A 82 -1.46 -19.51 6.56
N GLU A 83 -0.54 -19.71 7.51
CA GLU A 83 -0.55 -19.04 8.82
C GLU A 83 0.21 -17.71 8.82
N ALA A 84 0.80 -17.32 7.67
CA ALA A 84 1.54 -16.06 7.59
C ALA A 84 0.60 -14.86 7.75
N GLU A 85 0.92 -14.03 8.74
CA GLU A 85 0.28 -12.73 8.97
C GLU A 85 1.22 -11.59 8.57
N VAL A 86 0.63 -10.45 8.23
CA VAL A 86 1.35 -9.21 7.93
C VAL A 86 0.54 -8.02 8.42
N GLU A 87 1.21 -7.05 9.05
CA GLU A 87 0.56 -5.81 9.44
C GLU A 87 0.08 -5.09 8.18
N THR A 88 -1.21 -4.76 8.14
CA THR A 88 -1.85 -4.17 6.95
C THR A 88 -2.55 -2.87 7.33
N HIS A 89 -2.19 -1.79 6.64
CA HIS A 89 -2.79 -0.47 6.80
C HIS A 89 -3.56 -0.10 5.52
N LEU A 90 -4.87 0.06 5.65
CA LEU A 90 -5.77 0.42 4.56
C LEU A 90 -6.28 1.84 4.75
N THR A 91 -5.79 2.76 3.93
CA THR A 91 -6.10 4.20 4.00
C THR A 91 -6.87 4.64 2.76
N VAL A 92 -7.73 5.65 2.90
CA VAL A 92 -8.41 6.29 1.78
C VAL A 92 -7.90 7.72 1.75
N GLY A 93 -7.22 8.10 0.69
CA GLY A 93 -6.58 9.40 0.59
C GLY A 93 -5.71 9.50 -0.66
N GLU A 94 -5.12 10.68 -0.84
CA GLU A 94 -4.14 10.93 -1.89
C GLU A 94 -2.80 10.26 -1.54
N LEU A 95 -2.19 9.57 -2.52
CA LEU A 95 -0.94 8.82 -2.36
C LEU A 95 0.15 9.65 -1.67
N MET A 96 0.44 10.85 -2.18
CA MET A 96 1.47 11.74 -1.64
C MET A 96 1.21 12.10 -0.16
N SER A 97 -0.02 12.48 0.14
CA SER A 97 -0.43 12.94 1.47
C SER A 97 -0.37 11.81 2.51
N GLU A 98 -0.85 10.61 2.15
CA GLU A 98 -0.80 9.45 3.05
C GLU A 98 0.64 8.94 3.24
N VAL A 99 1.47 8.97 2.19
CA VAL A 99 2.90 8.63 2.31
C VAL A 99 3.59 9.55 3.31
N ARG A 100 3.48 10.88 3.14
CA ARG A 100 4.08 11.86 4.06
C ARG A 100 3.64 11.63 5.51
N ARG A 101 2.37 11.28 5.73
CA ARG A 101 1.84 11.03 7.08
C ARG A 101 2.55 9.86 7.75
N PHE A 102 2.60 8.69 7.11
CA PHE A 102 3.20 7.51 7.77
C PHE A 102 4.72 7.61 7.86
N THR A 103 5.39 8.27 6.90
CA THR A 103 6.83 8.52 6.97
C THR A 103 7.20 9.54 8.04
N GLY A 104 6.28 10.41 8.48
CA GLY A 104 6.52 11.38 9.54
C GLY A 104 6.37 10.86 10.97
N GLU A 105 5.46 9.90 11.21
CA GLU A 105 5.16 9.39 12.56
C GLU A 105 5.96 8.13 12.95
N LYS A 106 6.07 7.18 12.03
CA LYS A 106 6.77 5.89 12.22
C LYS A 106 7.45 5.49 10.91
N ALA A 107 8.47 6.26 10.53
CA ALA A 107 9.21 6.05 9.30
C ALA A 107 9.74 4.60 9.19
N PRO A 108 9.48 3.89 8.08
CA PRO A 108 10.18 2.66 7.79
C PRO A 108 11.65 2.96 7.41
N ASP A 109 12.51 1.96 7.56
CA ASP A 109 13.92 2.04 7.12
C ASP A 109 14.04 1.91 5.59
N MET A 110 13.06 1.29 4.93
CA MET A 110 12.99 1.15 3.47
C MET A 110 11.53 1.04 3.00
N ILE A 111 11.23 1.59 1.83
CA ILE A 111 9.95 1.43 1.15
C ILE A 111 10.11 0.57 -0.10
N VAL A 112 9.23 -0.41 -0.25
CA VAL A 112 9.04 -1.15 -1.50
C VAL A 112 7.79 -0.59 -2.19
N TRP A 113 7.94 -0.06 -3.39
CA TRP A 113 6.85 0.48 -4.19
C TRP A 113 6.34 -0.59 -5.15
N GLY A 114 5.14 -1.11 -4.90
CA GLY A 114 4.58 -2.21 -5.69
C GLY A 114 3.77 -1.72 -6.89
N CYS A 115 4.35 -1.83 -8.09
CA CYS A 115 3.71 -1.54 -9.37
C CYS A 115 3.01 -0.16 -9.43
N VAL A 116 3.52 0.82 -8.69
CA VAL A 116 3.00 2.20 -8.70
C VAL A 116 3.51 2.93 -9.93
N GLY A 117 2.68 3.78 -10.53
CA GLY A 117 3.02 4.56 -11.71
C GLY A 117 4.29 5.40 -11.51
N THR A 118 5.23 5.32 -12.47
CA THR A 118 6.53 6.02 -12.33
C THR A 118 6.38 7.54 -12.25
N GLY A 119 5.35 8.11 -12.89
CA GLY A 119 5.06 9.55 -12.82
C GLY A 119 4.73 10.01 -11.39
N ASP A 120 3.91 9.23 -10.68
CA ASP A 120 3.51 9.53 -9.30
C ASP A 120 4.69 9.39 -8.33
N LEU A 121 5.53 8.36 -8.53
CA LEU A 121 6.70 8.10 -7.70
C LEU A 121 7.77 9.19 -7.78
N CYS A 122 7.98 9.81 -8.95
CA CYS A 122 9.04 10.81 -9.12
C CYS A 122 8.95 11.92 -8.08
N ARG A 123 7.76 12.48 -7.90
CA ARG A 123 7.51 13.57 -6.95
C ARG A 123 7.58 13.10 -5.50
N ILE A 124 7.12 11.88 -5.22
CA ILE A 124 7.19 11.30 -3.87
C ILE A 124 8.64 11.11 -3.44
N LEU A 125 9.46 10.54 -4.32
CA LEU A 125 10.86 10.21 -4.05
C LEU A 125 11.76 11.43 -3.89
N GLU A 126 11.40 12.57 -4.49
CA GLU A 126 12.10 13.84 -4.27
C GLU A 126 11.88 14.41 -2.87
N GLU A 127 10.79 14.03 -2.19
CA GLU A 127 10.40 14.62 -0.91
C GLU A 127 10.61 13.71 0.30
N ILE A 128 10.78 12.41 0.09
CA ILE A 128 11.06 11.47 1.17
C ILE A 128 12.56 11.13 1.19
N ASP A 129 13.15 11.15 2.39
CA ASP A 129 14.54 10.73 2.60
C ASP A 129 14.58 9.29 3.15
N ILE A 130 13.93 8.37 2.41
CA ILE A 130 13.86 6.95 2.79
C ILE A 130 14.29 6.10 1.59
N PRO A 131 15.23 5.16 1.78
CA PRO A 131 15.62 4.19 0.77
C PRO A 131 14.40 3.53 0.13
N SER A 132 14.35 3.56 -1.21
CA SER A 132 13.17 3.16 -1.96
C SER A 132 13.51 2.15 -3.05
N LEU A 133 12.79 1.02 -3.05
CA LEU A 133 12.89 -0.03 -4.06
C LEU A 133 11.63 -0.02 -4.93
N ILE A 134 11.80 0.22 -6.23
CA ILE A 134 10.68 0.29 -7.18
C ILE A 134 10.49 -1.06 -7.87
N ILE A 135 9.30 -1.64 -7.73
CA ILE A 135 8.90 -2.87 -8.41
C ILE A 135 8.00 -2.52 -9.59
N LYS A 136 8.45 -2.85 -10.80
CA LYS A 136 7.69 -2.76 -12.04
C LYS A 136 7.07 -4.09 -12.42
#